data_AF-A0A409Y6A0-F1
#
_entry.id   AF-A0A409Y6A0-F1
#
_cell.length_a   1.000
_cell.length_b   1.000
_cell.length_c   1.000
_cell.angle_alpha   90.00
_cell.angle_beta   90.00
_cell.angle_gamma   90.00
#
_symmetry.space_group_name_H-M   'P 1'
#
loop_
_entity.id
_entity.type
_entity.pdbx_description
1 polymer ?
#
loop_
_entity_poly.entity_id
_entity_poly.type
_entity_poly.pdbx_seq_one_letter_code
_entity_poly.pdbx_strand_id
1 'polypeptide(L)'
;MSESSPPAQFDVSMALPSLLVVILAIGVYYLLSPKDKSSIRRLGGFPIVTAWAFFSRRYDFLWKHFKSSDTPHFKFQVLQHHVVALRGEESRRKFFDSRTLNFAEGYKILMGASPNLKDINVDALVKEESSWFVKRLPILLNRKRLEDMLPLLLADVENRTQTWGKKGRFDPFKNIYDLVFQMTVRMATCREFAQDIQAVDEVHRQFWILEKSATPTRLLLPWFPGPARRRNDAATKELYMTLYTVVEKRRAAETPSSDAIDLLIAEGFENGEIIQFILAVIFAGVVNTGLNACWALVFLAAHPEWKTKVKAEIEALIAKHTDTVSPDPLHKRLAAIPISAWEDEMPILESVIRESLRLAFNSALLRRNLSEPFTVAGGTIEKGDFLTYSVADVHLNPEIYTRPQEFDPLRFGPGREEDKKHTYAFLGWGAGRHPCAGMKVAKLEIKVIMAVMLAGYDFDVVDVNGKRMTNLPQPDRNDIHQARPVGETCYFQFDRIAE
;
A
#
# COMPACT_ATOMS: atom_id res chain seq x y z
N MET A 1 -20.72 -48.61 -50.14
CA MET A 1 -20.57 -47.24 -49.61
C MET A 1 -19.38 -47.21 -48.67
N SER A 2 -18.22 -46.75 -49.15
CA SER A 2 -17.18 -46.15 -48.30
C SER A 2 -16.24 -45.37 -49.20
N GLU A 3 -16.51 -44.08 -49.38
CA GLU A 3 -15.58 -43.15 -50.01
C GLU A 3 -14.55 -42.71 -48.97
N SER A 4 -13.28 -42.91 -49.30
CA SER A 4 -12.13 -42.45 -48.52
C SER A 4 -11.83 -40.98 -48.81
N SER A 5 -11.83 -40.13 -47.79
CA SER A 5 -11.43 -38.72 -47.88
C SER A 5 -9.91 -38.57 -48.03
N PRO A 6 -9.39 -37.57 -48.78
CA PRO A 6 -7.95 -37.36 -48.96
C PRO A 6 -7.33 -36.60 -47.76
N PRO A 7 -6.00 -36.70 -47.55
CA PRO A 7 -5.32 -36.07 -46.42
C PRO A 7 -5.21 -34.55 -46.62
N ALA A 8 -5.39 -33.80 -45.52
CA ALA A 8 -5.26 -32.36 -45.49
C ALA A 8 -3.82 -31.91 -45.85
N GLN A 9 -3.68 -31.18 -46.96
CA GLN A 9 -2.46 -30.47 -47.29
C GLN A 9 -2.27 -29.32 -46.31
N PHE A 10 -1.17 -29.34 -45.54
CA PHE A 10 -0.74 -28.19 -44.76
C PHE A 10 -0.28 -27.08 -45.71
N ASP A 11 -1.04 -25.99 -45.74
CA ASP A 11 -0.80 -24.84 -46.61
C ASP A 11 0.40 -24.02 -46.09
N VAL A 12 1.57 -24.27 -46.67
CA VAL A 12 2.84 -23.59 -46.36
C VAL A 12 2.78 -22.08 -46.65
N SER A 13 1.79 -21.63 -47.45
CA SER A 13 1.65 -20.22 -47.86
C SER A 13 1.26 -19.26 -46.72
N MET A 14 0.65 -19.76 -45.64
CA MET A 14 0.32 -18.93 -44.46
C MET A 14 1.45 -18.83 -43.43
N ALA A 15 2.47 -19.70 -43.49
CA ALA A 15 3.60 -19.67 -42.54
C ALA A 15 4.66 -18.62 -42.92
N LEU A 16 4.86 -18.35 -44.22
CA LEU A 16 5.84 -17.38 -44.72
C LEU A 16 5.52 -15.92 -44.33
N PRO A 17 4.28 -15.42 -44.45
CA PRO A 17 3.93 -14.06 -44.03
C PRO A 17 4.14 -13.85 -42.53
N SER A 18 3.80 -14.85 -41.71
CA SER A 18 3.99 -14.82 -40.26
C SER A 18 5.48 -14.77 -39.89
N LEU A 19 6.31 -15.57 -40.57
CA LEU A 19 7.75 -15.57 -40.36
C LEU A 19 8.39 -14.24 -40.80
N LEU A 20 7.93 -13.66 -41.92
CA LEU A 20 8.40 -12.36 -42.38
C LEU A 20 8.03 -11.23 -41.41
N VAL A 21 6.81 -11.26 -40.85
CA VAL A 21 6.37 -10.31 -39.82
C VAL A 21 7.20 -10.46 -38.55
N VAL A 22 7.52 -11.68 -38.13
CA VAL A 22 8.40 -11.94 -36.97
C VAL A 22 9.82 -11.46 -37.24
N ILE A 23 10.38 -11.72 -38.42
CA ILE A 23 11.72 -11.26 -38.81
C ILE A 23 11.75 -9.72 -38.92
N LEU A 24 10.73 -9.09 -39.47
CA LEU A 24 10.58 -7.63 -39.50
C LEU A 24 10.44 -7.07 -38.08
N ALA A 25 9.65 -7.69 -37.22
CA ALA A 25 9.50 -7.27 -35.83
C ALA A 25 10.83 -7.40 -35.06
N ILE A 26 11.60 -8.48 -35.29
CA ILE A 26 12.94 -8.68 -34.72
C ILE A 26 13.93 -7.65 -35.29
N GLY A 27 13.90 -7.41 -36.60
CA GLY A 27 14.74 -6.42 -37.27
C GLY A 27 14.48 -5.00 -36.77
N VAL A 28 13.21 -4.61 -36.67
CA VAL A 28 12.77 -3.34 -36.08
C VAL A 28 13.12 -3.28 -34.59
N TYR A 29 12.99 -4.36 -33.83
CA TYR A 29 13.40 -4.43 -32.43
C TYR A 29 14.90 -4.14 -32.26
N TYR A 30 15.76 -4.74 -33.08
CA TYR A 30 17.20 -4.47 -33.06
C TYR A 30 17.55 -3.06 -33.58
N LEU A 31 16.80 -2.53 -34.56
CA LEU A 31 16.98 -1.17 -35.06
C LEU A 31 16.61 -0.11 -34.01
N LEU A 32 15.55 -0.36 -33.26
CA LEU A 32 15.07 0.51 -32.17
C LEU A 32 15.83 0.27 -30.86
N SER A 33 16.73 -0.70 -30.81
CA SER A 33 17.57 -0.97 -29.65
C SER A 33 18.80 -0.05 -29.66
N PRO A 34 18.92 0.88 -28.71
CA PRO A 34 20.02 1.85 -28.70
C PRO A 34 21.35 1.18 -28.34
N LYS A 35 22.40 1.50 -29.10
CA LYS A 35 23.79 1.06 -28.86
C LYS A 35 24.55 2.05 -27.97
N ASP A 36 23.99 2.42 -26.83
CA ASP A 36 24.55 3.50 -26.01
C ASP A 36 25.41 2.97 -24.85
N LYS A 37 26.64 3.48 -24.71
CA LYS A 37 27.55 3.25 -23.56
C LYS A 37 27.22 4.21 -22.39
N SER A 38 25.98 4.68 -22.33
CA SER A 38 25.46 5.52 -21.26
C SER A 38 25.39 4.73 -19.95
N SER A 39 25.69 5.37 -18.82
CA SER A 39 25.55 4.76 -17.49
C SER A 39 24.09 4.40 -17.15
N ILE A 40 23.12 5.01 -17.86
CA ILE A 40 21.72 4.64 -17.86
C ILE A 40 21.38 3.96 -19.19
N ARG A 41 21.22 2.63 -19.18
CA ARG A 41 20.90 1.85 -20.38
C ARG A 41 19.49 2.17 -20.88
N ARG A 42 19.31 2.50 -22.15
CA ARG A 42 17.96 2.64 -22.73
C ARG A 42 17.44 1.29 -23.19
N LEU A 43 16.25 0.91 -22.75
CA LEU A 43 15.57 -0.27 -23.24
C LEU A 43 15.05 -0.02 -24.65
N GLY A 44 15.33 -0.94 -25.58
CA GLY A 44 14.78 -0.95 -26.92
C GLY A 44 13.39 -1.58 -26.99
N GLY A 45 12.90 -1.75 -28.22
CA GLY A 45 11.60 -2.36 -28.51
C GLY A 45 10.44 -1.36 -28.53
N PHE A 46 9.21 -1.87 -28.61
CA PHE A 46 8.02 -1.04 -28.70
C PHE A 46 7.64 -0.46 -27.33
N PRO A 47 7.53 0.88 -27.18
CA PRO A 47 7.21 1.53 -25.90
C PRO A 47 5.98 0.95 -25.20
N ILE A 48 4.92 0.69 -25.97
CA ILE A 48 3.66 0.14 -25.43
C ILE A 48 3.86 -1.23 -24.79
N VAL A 49 4.72 -2.09 -25.35
CA VAL A 49 5.02 -3.42 -24.81
C VAL A 49 5.80 -3.30 -23.51
N THR A 50 6.81 -2.41 -23.47
CA THR A 50 7.60 -2.18 -22.25
C THR A 50 6.77 -1.58 -21.13
N ALA A 51 5.91 -0.61 -21.44
CA ALA A 51 5.02 0.02 -20.47
C ALA A 51 3.94 -0.96 -19.98
N TRP A 52 3.37 -1.78 -20.86
CA TRP A 52 2.42 -2.82 -20.49
C TRP A 52 3.04 -3.82 -19.49
N ALA A 53 4.27 -4.28 -19.75
CA ALA A 53 4.99 -5.16 -18.84
C ALA A 53 5.24 -4.49 -17.48
N PHE A 54 5.65 -3.21 -17.47
CA PHE A 54 5.83 -2.43 -16.25
C PHE A 54 4.54 -2.29 -15.42
N PHE A 55 3.39 -2.07 -16.05
CA PHE A 55 2.11 -1.94 -15.33
C PHE A 55 1.50 -3.27 -14.91
N SER A 56 1.80 -4.37 -15.62
CA SER A 56 1.21 -5.68 -15.32
C SER A 56 2.02 -6.48 -14.28
N ARG A 57 3.35 -6.43 -14.37
CA ARG A 57 4.29 -7.19 -13.53
C ARG A 57 5.47 -6.29 -13.16
N ARG A 58 5.19 -5.24 -12.39
CA ARG A 58 6.17 -4.16 -12.12
C ARG A 58 7.45 -4.67 -11.47
N TYR A 59 7.34 -5.49 -10.43
CA TYR A 59 8.50 -6.01 -9.73
C TYR A 59 9.35 -6.87 -10.66
N ASP A 60 8.74 -7.81 -11.38
CA ASP A 60 9.46 -8.69 -12.29
C ASP A 60 10.12 -7.92 -13.42
N PHE A 61 9.42 -6.94 -13.99
CA PHE A 61 9.94 -6.07 -15.04
C PHE A 61 11.21 -5.36 -14.56
N LEU A 62 11.16 -4.71 -13.39
CA LEU A 62 12.31 -4.00 -12.82
C LEU A 62 13.48 -4.96 -12.59
N TRP A 63 13.26 -6.09 -11.92
CA TRP A 63 14.32 -7.03 -11.57
C TRP A 63 14.90 -7.80 -12.74
N LYS A 64 14.09 -8.14 -13.75
CA LYS A 64 14.58 -8.69 -15.02
C LYS A 64 15.55 -7.72 -15.68
N HIS A 65 15.23 -6.43 -15.69
CA HIS A 65 16.07 -5.44 -16.34
C HIS A 65 17.29 -5.04 -15.48
N PHE A 66 17.19 -5.02 -14.16
CA PHE A 66 18.36 -4.83 -13.28
C PHE A 66 19.37 -5.99 -13.33
N LYS A 67 18.92 -7.23 -13.58
CA LYS A 67 19.81 -8.41 -13.65
C LYS A 67 20.40 -8.69 -15.03
N SER A 68 19.89 -8.03 -16.08
CA SER A 68 20.28 -8.30 -17.47
C SER A 68 21.43 -7.43 -17.98
N SER A 69 22.08 -6.66 -17.11
CA SER A 69 23.17 -5.76 -17.49
C SER A 69 24.06 -5.46 -16.28
N ASP A 70 25.32 -5.15 -16.55
CA ASP A 70 26.28 -4.69 -15.55
C ASP A 70 25.99 -3.27 -15.05
N THR A 71 25.18 -2.47 -15.79
CA THR A 71 24.76 -1.16 -15.33
C THR A 71 23.53 -1.26 -14.43
N PRO A 72 23.54 -0.63 -13.23
CA PRO A 72 22.44 -0.74 -12.27
C PRO A 72 21.20 0.07 -12.67
N HIS A 73 21.22 0.76 -13.81
CA HIS A 73 20.23 1.75 -14.21
C HIS A 73 19.74 1.52 -15.63
N PHE A 74 18.45 1.75 -15.85
CA PHE A 74 17.90 1.75 -17.19
C PHE A 74 16.77 2.75 -17.36
N LYS A 75 16.52 3.15 -18.61
CA LYS A 75 15.42 4.04 -18.99
C LYS A 75 14.52 3.40 -20.04
N PHE A 76 13.22 3.60 -19.93
CA PHE A 76 12.22 3.11 -20.87
C PHE A 76 11.13 4.17 -21.08
N GLN A 77 10.25 3.96 -22.05
CA GLN A 77 9.21 4.91 -22.41
C GLN A 77 7.84 4.44 -21.93
N VAL A 78 7.08 5.36 -21.35
CA VAL A 78 5.66 5.20 -21.04
C VAL A 78 4.94 6.36 -21.71
N LEU A 79 4.20 6.06 -22.78
CA LEU A 79 3.62 7.08 -23.66
C LEU A 79 4.72 8.06 -24.14
N GLN A 80 4.50 9.36 -23.98
CA GLN A 80 5.47 10.42 -24.29
C GLN A 80 6.55 10.60 -23.21
N HIS A 81 6.46 9.90 -22.07
CA HIS A 81 7.34 10.12 -20.93
C HIS A 81 8.49 9.13 -20.89
N HIS A 82 9.65 9.60 -20.42
CA HIS A 82 10.77 8.72 -20.08
C HIS A 82 10.69 8.36 -18.59
N VAL A 83 10.92 7.10 -18.29
CA VAL A 83 10.97 6.57 -16.93
C VAL A 83 12.36 5.99 -16.69
N VAL A 84 13.06 6.49 -15.68
CA VAL A 84 14.40 6.06 -15.28
C VAL A 84 14.29 5.18 -14.03
N ALA A 85 14.68 3.92 -14.16
CA ALA A 85 14.75 2.96 -13.07
C ALA A 85 16.12 3.02 -12.39
N LEU A 86 16.12 3.34 -11.09
CA LEU A 86 17.30 3.53 -10.27
C LEU A 86 17.51 2.38 -9.28
N ARG A 87 18.78 2.09 -8.97
CA ARG A 87 19.24 1.05 -8.05
C ARG A 87 20.56 1.46 -7.38
N GLY A 88 20.83 1.01 -6.16
CA GLY A 88 22.08 1.28 -5.46
C GLY A 88 22.06 2.56 -4.63
N GLU A 89 23.00 2.66 -3.70
CA GLU A 89 22.98 3.62 -2.60
C GLU A 89 23.13 5.09 -3.07
N GLU A 90 24.02 5.37 -4.03
CA GLU A 90 24.20 6.74 -4.54
C GLU A 90 22.89 7.29 -5.12
N SER A 91 22.26 6.49 -5.99
CA SER A 91 21.01 6.83 -6.67
C SER A 91 19.83 6.86 -5.70
N ARG A 92 19.80 5.96 -4.69
CA ARG A 92 18.85 6.01 -3.58
C ARG A 92 18.91 7.34 -2.85
N ARG A 93 20.11 7.78 -2.44
CA ARG A 93 20.30 9.08 -1.76
C ARG A 93 19.77 10.23 -2.60
N LYS A 94 20.15 10.29 -3.89
CA LYS A 94 19.65 11.32 -4.83
C LYS A 94 18.11 11.30 -4.96
N PHE A 95 17.51 10.11 -5.03
CA PHE A 95 16.05 9.96 -5.15
C PHE A 95 15.29 10.53 -3.95
N PHE A 96 15.84 10.40 -2.74
CA PHE A 96 15.18 10.86 -1.50
C PHE A 96 15.56 12.28 -1.08
N ASP A 97 16.73 12.77 -1.47
CA ASP A 97 17.25 14.08 -1.05
C ASP A 97 17.01 15.20 -2.06
N SER A 98 16.81 14.87 -3.34
CA SER A 98 16.70 15.91 -4.37
C SER A 98 15.45 16.76 -4.20
N ARG A 99 15.62 18.09 -4.25
CA ARG A 99 14.52 19.05 -4.21
C ARG A 99 13.75 19.14 -5.54
N THR A 100 14.37 18.69 -6.63
CA THR A 100 13.80 18.74 -7.99
C THR A 100 12.77 17.63 -8.23
N LEU A 101 12.81 16.58 -7.40
CA LEU A 101 11.96 15.41 -7.50
C LEU A 101 10.65 15.59 -6.74
N ASN A 102 9.54 15.60 -7.47
CA ASN A 102 8.21 15.72 -6.91
C ASN A 102 7.57 14.34 -6.67
N PHE A 103 7.06 14.13 -5.46
CA PHE A 103 6.36 12.92 -5.04
C PHE A 103 5.00 12.75 -5.76
N ALA A 104 4.10 13.73 -5.63
CA ALA A 104 2.72 13.61 -6.13
C ALA A 104 2.68 13.40 -7.65
N GLU A 105 3.47 14.19 -8.38
CA GLU A 105 3.54 14.10 -9.83
C GLU A 105 4.08 12.75 -10.33
N GLY A 106 4.93 12.08 -9.54
CA GLY A 106 5.43 10.74 -9.87
C GLY A 106 4.33 9.67 -9.94
N TYR A 107 3.32 9.77 -9.07
CA TYR A 107 2.26 8.77 -8.96
C TYR A 107 1.08 9.02 -9.91
N LYS A 108 0.88 10.26 -10.37
CA LYS A 108 -0.24 10.66 -11.22
C LYS A 108 -0.39 9.80 -12.48
N ILE A 109 0.72 9.57 -13.20
CA ILE A 109 0.73 8.79 -14.45
C ILE A 109 1.07 7.33 -14.21
N LEU A 110 2.02 7.05 -13.31
CA LEU A 110 2.60 5.70 -13.17
C LEU A 110 1.90 4.79 -12.16
N MET A 111 0.89 5.29 -11.44
CA MET A 111 0.04 4.49 -10.55
C MET A 111 -1.46 4.76 -10.73
N GLY A 112 -1.85 5.78 -11.50
CA GLY A 112 -3.24 6.22 -11.58
C GLY A 112 -3.71 6.74 -10.24
N ALA A 113 -3.06 7.80 -9.75
CA ALA A 113 -3.24 8.40 -8.43
C ALA A 113 -4.72 8.59 -8.02
N SER A 114 -4.94 8.83 -6.71
CA SER A 114 -6.23 9.15 -6.10
C SER A 114 -7.14 9.93 -7.05
N PRO A 115 -8.44 9.54 -7.17
CA PRO A 115 -9.38 10.13 -8.11
C PRO A 115 -9.32 11.66 -8.03
N ASN A 116 -9.20 12.31 -9.18
CA ASN A 116 -9.29 13.75 -9.23
C ASN A 116 -10.78 14.11 -9.32
N LEU A 117 -11.30 14.96 -8.44
CA LEU A 117 -12.70 15.42 -8.54
C LEU A 117 -12.97 16.14 -9.87
N LYS A 118 -11.92 16.64 -10.54
CA LYS A 118 -12.00 17.16 -11.91
C LYS A 118 -12.38 16.08 -12.94
N ASP A 119 -12.10 14.81 -12.68
CA ASP A 119 -12.42 13.69 -13.58
C ASP A 119 -13.94 13.43 -13.69
N ILE A 120 -14.74 13.93 -12.74
CA ILE A 120 -16.21 13.84 -12.74
C ILE A 120 -16.90 15.20 -12.97
N ASN A 121 -16.18 16.19 -13.51
CA ASN A 121 -16.72 17.50 -13.88
C ASN A 121 -17.37 18.26 -12.70
N VAL A 122 -16.87 18.02 -11.48
CA VAL A 122 -17.14 18.85 -10.33
C VAL A 122 -16.11 19.98 -10.38
N ASP A 123 -16.56 21.24 -10.50
CA ASP A 123 -15.74 22.46 -10.54
C ASP A 123 -15.02 22.73 -9.19
N ALA A 124 -14.28 21.74 -8.70
CA ALA A 124 -13.52 21.84 -7.46
C ALA A 124 -12.25 22.65 -7.72
N LEU A 125 -12.34 23.92 -7.32
CA LEU A 125 -11.25 24.83 -6.97
C LEU A 125 -10.25 24.15 -6.03
N VAL A 126 -9.29 23.39 -6.55
CA VAL A 126 -8.25 22.77 -5.70
C VAL A 126 -6.87 22.93 -6.31
N LYS A 127 -6.00 23.59 -5.53
CA LYS A 127 -4.56 23.64 -5.72
C LYS A 127 -3.96 22.26 -5.47
N GLU A 128 -3.61 21.58 -6.55
CA GLU A 128 -2.86 20.32 -6.58
C GLU A 128 -1.46 20.50 -5.95
N GLU A 129 -1.31 20.22 -4.66
CA GLU A 129 0.01 19.89 -4.11
C GLU A 129 -0.14 18.89 -2.96
N SER A 130 0.66 17.82 -2.95
CA SER A 130 0.88 16.98 -1.75
C SER A 130 1.22 17.81 -0.51
N SER A 131 1.79 19.01 -0.71
CA SER A 131 2.05 20.00 0.32
C SER A 131 0.77 20.48 1.01
N TRP A 132 -0.35 20.63 0.29
CA TRP A 132 -1.65 21.02 0.86
C TRP A 132 -2.09 19.95 1.85
N PHE A 133 -2.23 18.69 1.41
CA PHE A 133 -2.68 17.59 2.25
C PHE A 133 -1.81 17.42 3.51
N VAL A 134 -0.48 17.33 3.33
CA VAL A 134 0.45 17.13 4.44
C VAL A 134 0.42 18.28 5.45
N LYS A 135 0.21 19.53 5.00
CA LYS A 135 0.08 20.69 5.90
C LYS A 135 -1.22 20.68 6.73
N ARG A 136 -2.26 19.98 6.28
CA ARG A 136 -3.56 19.87 6.98
C ARG A 136 -3.66 18.65 7.87
N LEU A 137 -2.89 17.59 7.61
CA LEU A 137 -2.87 16.39 8.46
C LEU A 137 -2.75 16.67 9.97
N PRO A 138 -1.93 17.64 10.45
CA PRO A 138 -1.84 17.93 11.88
C PRO A 138 -3.17 18.27 12.57
N ILE A 139 -4.17 18.77 11.83
CA ILE A 139 -5.53 19.02 12.34
C ILE A 139 -6.10 17.72 12.93
N LEU A 140 -5.91 16.60 12.24
CA LEU A 140 -6.47 15.30 12.65
C LEU A 140 -5.52 14.46 13.51
N LEU A 141 -4.21 14.64 13.35
CA LEU A 141 -3.20 13.74 13.91
C LEU A 141 -2.57 14.24 15.23
N ASN A 142 -3.14 15.27 15.84
CA ASN A 142 -2.63 15.78 17.12
C ASN A 142 -2.89 14.78 18.27
N ARG A 143 -1.98 14.75 19.25
CA ARG A 143 -1.96 13.77 20.33
C ARG A 143 -3.27 13.72 21.12
N LYS A 144 -3.80 14.88 21.52
CA LYS A 144 -5.04 14.96 22.31
C LYS A 144 -6.22 14.31 21.58
N ARG A 145 -6.38 14.62 20.28
CA ARG A 145 -7.43 13.99 19.48
C ARG A 145 -7.25 12.48 19.37
N LEU A 146 -6.02 11.99 19.22
CA LEU A 146 -5.77 10.55 19.21
C LEU A 146 -6.18 9.92 20.54
N GLU A 147 -5.88 10.56 21.68
CA GLU A 147 -6.26 10.09 23.02
C GLU A 147 -7.78 10.00 23.15
N ASP A 148 -8.51 11.02 22.68
CA ASP A 148 -9.97 11.03 22.65
C ASP A 148 -10.56 9.98 21.66
N MET A 149 -9.81 9.63 20.61
CA MET A 149 -10.26 8.70 19.57
C MET A 149 -10.00 7.23 19.89
N LEU A 150 -8.97 6.93 20.68
CA LEU A 150 -8.56 5.56 20.97
C LEU A 150 -9.71 4.68 21.53
N PRO A 151 -10.54 5.13 22.50
CA PRO A 151 -11.67 4.34 22.97
C PRO A 151 -12.70 4.03 21.87
N LEU A 152 -12.92 4.96 20.94
CA LEU A 152 -13.86 4.80 19.84
C LEU A 152 -13.32 3.85 18.77
N LEU A 153 -12.01 3.92 18.48
CA LEU A 153 -11.34 2.97 17.58
C LEU A 153 -11.42 1.54 18.11
N LEU A 154 -11.19 1.34 19.41
CA LEU A 154 -11.29 0.02 20.04
C LEU A 154 -12.72 -0.50 20.11
N ALA A 155 -13.71 0.37 20.36
CA ALA A 155 -15.12 0.01 20.29
C ALA A 155 -15.53 -0.42 18.86
N ASP A 156 -15.04 0.26 17.82
CA ASP A 156 -15.30 -0.15 16.44
C ASP A 156 -14.72 -1.52 16.12
N VAL A 157 -13.47 -1.74 16.51
CA VAL A 157 -12.79 -3.03 16.33
C VAL A 157 -13.55 -4.13 17.06
N GLU A 158 -13.96 -3.90 18.32
CA GLU A 158 -14.79 -4.85 19.06
C GLU A 158 -16.08 -5.17 18.32
N ASN A 159 -16.88 -4.15 17.99
CA ASN A 159 -18.18 -4.32 17.33
C ASN A 159 -18.06 -5.08 16.00
N ARG A 160 -17.02 -4.77 15.21
CA ARG A 160 -16.78 -5.47 13.94
C ARG A 160 -16.30 -6.90 14.16
N THR A 161 -15.44 -7.15 15.15
CA THR A 161 -14.95 -8.52 15.43
C THR A 161 -16.03 -9.44 16.00
N GLN A 162 -17.06 -8.91 16.67
CA GLN A 162 -18.23 -9.70 17.09
C GLN A 162 -18.92 -10.41 15.92
N THR A 163 -18.89 -9.82 14.72
CA THR A 163 -19.47 -10.43 13.50
C THR A 163 -18.73 -11.71 13.06
N TRP A 164 -17.53 -11.96 13.56
CA TRP A 164 -16.75 -13.15 13.23
C TRP A 164 -17.23 -14.40 13.99
N GLY A 165 -17.97 -14.21 15.10
CA GLY A 165 -18.42 -15.30 15.97
C GLY A 165 -17.35 -15.79 16.95
N LYS A 166 -17.65 -16.85 17.71
CA LYS A 166 -16.76 -17.38 18.77
C LYS A 166 -15.63 -18.26 18.25
N LYS A 167 -15.87 -18.98 17.16
CA LYS A 167 -14.90 -19.85 16.48
C LYS A 167 -15.19 -19.79 15.00
N GLY A 168 -14.16 -19.76 14.17
CA GLY A 168 -14.38 -19.75 12.73
C GLY A 168 -13.10 -19.71 11.92
N ARG A 169 -13.29 -19.36 10.65
CA ARG A 169 -12.22 -19.16 9.68
C ARG A 169 -12.52 -17.93 8.84
N PHE A 170 -11.54 -17.06 8.64
CA PHE A 170 -11.68 -15.88 7.78
C PHE A 170 -10.42 -15.59 6.94
N ASP A 171 -10.59 -14.79 5.87
CA ASP A 171 -9.48 -14.29 5.04
C ASP A 171 -8.85 -13.07 5.74
N PRO A 172 -7.59 -13.13 6.22
CA PRO A 172 -6.96 -12.01 6.88
C PRO A 172 -6.85 -10.78 5.97
N PHE A 173 -6.63 -10.96 4.66
CA PHE A 173 -6.55 -9.89 3.66
C PHE A 173 -7.93 -9.31 3.29
N LYS A 174 -8.99 -9.77 3.95
CA LYS A 174 -10.31 -9.15 3.96
C LYS A 174 -10.61 -8.59 5.33
N ASN A 175 -10.71 -9.44 6.35
CA ASN A 175 -11.24 -9.06 7.66
C ASN A 175 -10.34 -8.09 8.43
N ILE A 176 -9.01 -8.22 8.32
CA ILE A 176 -8.08 -7.27 8.95
C ILE A 176 -8.07 -5.95 8.17
N TYR A 177 -8.19 -6.00 6.85
CA TYR A 177 -8.38 -4.80 6.02
C TYR A 177 -9.67 -4.07 6.36
N ASP A 178 -10.76 -4.80 6.62
CA ASP A 178 -12.02 -4.23 7.07
C ASP A 178 -11.83 -3.46 8.39
N LEU A 179 -11.07 -3.99 9.36
CA LEU A 179 -10.75 -3.27 10.59
C LEU A 179 -9.98 -1.97 10.30
N VAL A 180 -8.89 -2.05 9.53
CA VAL A 180 -8.10 -0.87 9.16
C VAL A 180 -8.95 0.17 8.44
N PHE A 181 -9.80 -0.26 7.49
CA PHE A 181 -10.67 0.64 6.75
C PHE A 181 -11.63 1.38 7.68
N GLN A 182 -12.27 0.68 8.61
CA GLN A 182 -13.18 1.31 9.58
C GLN A 182 -12.44 2.28 10.51
N MET A 183 -11.27 1.90 11.02
CA MET A 183 -10.42 2.79 11.85
C MET A 183 -10.01 4.05 11.09
N THR A 184 -9.61 3.92 9.83
CA THR A 184 -9.27 5.07 8.97
C THR A 184 -10.51 5.94 8.71
N VAL A 185 -11.68 5.36 8.47
CA VAL A 185 -12.94 6.10 8.30
C VAL A 185 -13.33 6.86 9.58
N ARG A 186 -13.20 6.24 10.77
CA ARG A 186 -13.37 6.90 12.08
C ARG A 186 -12.46 8.12 12.19
N MET A 187 -11.20 7.97 11.81
CA MET A 187 -10.21 9.03 11.89
C MET A 187 -10.47 10.16 10.91
N ALA A 188 -11.00 9.86 9.72
CA ALA A 188 -11.17 10.79 8.62
C ALA A 188 -12.55 11.45 8.53
N THR A 189 -13.61 10.84 9.06
CA THR A 189 -15.00 11.28 8.84
C THR A 189 -15.69 11.70 10.15
N CYS A 190 -16.85 11.13 10.46
CA CYS A 190 -17.63 11.38 11.67
C CYS A 190 -18.13 10.09 12.31
N ARG A 191 -18.57 10.20 13.56
CA ARG A 191 -18.79 9.02 14.39
C ARG A 191 -19.94 8.16 13.93
N GLU A 192 -21.01 8.78 13.46
CA GLU A 192 -22.24 8.12 13.04
C GLU A 192 -21.96 7.31 11.77
N PHE A 193 -21.20 7.88 10.85
CA PHE A 193 -20.81 7.21 9.61
C PHE A 193 -19.89 6.02 9.89
N ALA A 194 -18.87 6.19 10.74
CA ALA A 194 -17.93 5.12 11.06
C ALA A 194 -18.55 3.98 11.91
N GLN A 195 -19.66 4.22 12.62
CA GLN A 195 -20.41 3.19 13.36
C GLN A 195 -21.33 2.36 12.46
N ASP A 196 -21.72 2.89 11.31
CA ASP A 196 -22.54 2.17 10.33
C ASP A 196 -21.66 1.22 9.49
N ILE A 197 -21.54 -0.03 9.97
CA ILE A 197 -20.74 -1.08 9.32
C ILE A 197 -21.13 -1.27 7.86
N GLN A 198 -22.43 -1.17 7.51
CA GLN A 198 -22.89 -1.39 6.14
C GLN A 198 -22.49 -0.22 5.23
N ALA A 199 -22.63 1.02 5.71
CA ALA A 199 -22.17 2.19 4.97
C ALA A 199 -20.64 2.19 4.77
N VAL A 200 -19.89 1.80 5.81
CA VAL A 200 -18.43 1.63 5.74
C VAL A 200 -18.06 0.56 4.71
N ASP A 201 -18.73 -0.59 4.70
CA ASP A 201 -18.47 -1.68 3.75
C ASP A 201 -18.77 -1.29 2.30
N GLU A 202 -19.82 -0.49 2.07
CA GLU A 202 -20.11 0.03 0.74
C GLU A 202 -19.00 0.98 0.25
N VAL A 203 -18.55 1.92 1.10
CA VAL A 203 -17.41 2.79 0.75
C VAL A 203 -16.13 1.97 0.56
N HIS A 204 -15.89 0.93 1.37
CA HIS A 204 -14.74 0.04 1.22
C HIS A 204 -14.77 -0.71 -0.12
N ARG A 205 -15.94 -1.17 -0.55
CA ARG A 205 -16.14 -1.80 -1.85
C ARG A 205 -15.81 -0.84 -2.99
N GLN A 206 -16.31 0.39 -2.94
CA GLN A 206 -16.04 1.41 -3.96
C GLN A 206 -14.56 1.80 -3.99
N PHE A 207 -13.92 1.92 -2.82
CA PHE A 207 -12.48 2.13 -2.69
C PHE A 207 -11.68 1.05 -3.45
N TRP A 208 -12.00 -0.23 -3.26
CA TRP A 208 -11.29 -1.31 -3.96
C TRP A 208 -11.58 -1.36 -5.46
N ILE A 209 -12.79 -1.00 -5.90
CA ILE A 209 -13.08 -0.85 -7.32
C ILE A 209 -12.17 0.21 -7.93
N LEU A 210 -11.97 1.32 -7.21
CA LEU A 210 -11.18 2.44 -7.66
C LEU A 210 -9.70 2.09 -7.76
N GLU A 211 -9.12 1.54 -6.69
CA GLU A 211 -7.74 1.02 -6.65
C GLU A 211 -7.48 0.02 -7.78
N LYS A 212 -8.35 -1.00 -7.94
CA LYS A 212 -8.19 -2.06 -8.95
C LYS A 212 -8.51 -1.60 -10.37
N SER A 213 -9.00 -0.37 -10.56
CA SER A 213 -9.27 0.18 -11.89
C SER A 213 -8.02 0.79 -12.55
N ALA A 214 -6.91 0.97 -11.81
CA ALA A 214 -5.60 1.40 -12.31
C ALA A 214 -4.90 0.33 -13.18
N THR A 215 -5.65 -0.24 -14.13
CA THR A 215 -5.18 -1.26 -15.08
C THR A 215 -4.24 -0.68 -16.14
N PRO A 216 -3.37 -1.49 -16.76
CA PRO A 216 -2.52 -1.06 -17.87
C PRO A 216 -3.32 -0.34 -18.98
N THR A 217 -4.49 -0.87 -19.34
CA THR A 217 -5.38 -0.25 -20.34
C THR A 217 -5.83 1.15 -19.92
N ARG A 218 -6.23 1.35 -18.66
CA ARG A 218 -6.65 2.68 -18.17
C ARG A 218 -5.48 3.67 -18.17
N LEU A 219 -4.31 3.23 -17.72
CA LEU A 219 -3.14 4.10 -17.59
C LEU A 219 -2.53 4.48 -18.94
N LEU A 220 -2.53 3.56 -19.91
CA LEU A 220 -1.97 3.78 -21.25
C LEU A 220 -2.96 4.41 -22.23
N LEU A 221 -4.26 4.19 -22.03
CA LEU A 221 -5.31 4.69 -22.92
C LEU A 221 -6.40 5.40 -22.10
N PRO A 222 -6.10 6.54 -21.45
CA PRO A 222 -7.05 7.22 -20.56
C PRO A 222 -8.33 7.68 -21.30
N TRP A 223 -8.23 7.97 -22.61
CA TRP A 223 -9.35 8.35 -23.45
C TRP A 223 -10.29 7.17 -23.80
N PHE A 224 -9.86 5.92 -23.63
CA PHE A 224 -10.62 4.75 -24.03
C PHE A 224 -11.79 4.47 -23.05
N PRO A 225 -13.05 4.43 -23.50
CA PRO A 225 -14.23 4.26 -22.63
C PRO A 225 -14.47 2.80 -22.23
N GLY A 226 -13.40 2.10 -21.84
CA GLY A 226 -13.43 0.68 -21.47
C GLY A 226 -14.06 0.41 -20.09
N PRO A 227 -14.28 -0.87 -19.75
CA PRO A 227 -14.93 -1.27 -18.49
C PRO A 227 -14.21 -0.76 -17.23
N ALA A 228 -12.88 -0.70 -17.24
CA ALA A 228 -12.10 -0.16 -16.11
C ALA A 228 -12.33 1.34 -15.92
N ARG A 229 -12.52 2.10 -17.02
CA ARG A 229 -12.85 3.51 -16.94
C ARG A 229 -14.23 3.73 -16.35
N ARG A 230 -15.24 3.09 -16.93
CA ARG A 230 -16.63 3.20 -16.46
C ARG A 230 -16.80 2.83 -14.98
N ARG A 231 -16.17 1.74 -14.53
CA ARG A 231 -16.22 1.31 -13.12
C ARG A 231 -15.59 2.31 -12.16
N ASN A 232 -14.45 2.87 -12.53
CA ASN A 232 -13.79 3.89 -11.73
C ASN A 232 -14.58 5.20 -11.67
N ASP A 233 -15.13 5.67 -12.80
CA ASP A 233 -15.91 6.90 -12.85
C ASP A 233 -17.19 6.74 -12.00
N ALA A 234 -17.84 5.57 -12.08
CA ALA A 234 -18.99 5.22 -11.24
C ALA A 234 -18.62 5.14 -9.75
N ALA A 235 -17.51 4.48 -9.39
CA ALA A 235 -17.06 4.38 -8.01
C ALA A 235 -16.65 5.75 -7.42
N THR A 236 -16.00 6.59 -8.22
CA THR A 236 -15.63 7.96 -7.84
C THR A 236 -16.89 8.78 -7.54
N LYS A 237 -17.90 8.70 -8.41
CA LYS A 237 -19.18 9.36 -8.19
C LYS A 237 -19.86 8.87 -6.92
N GLU A 238 -19.92 7.55 -6.70
CA GLU A 238 -20.57 6.97 -5.53
C GLU A 238 -19.89 7.40 -4.22
N LEU A 239 -18.55 7.33 -4.17
CA LEU A 239 -17.77 7.80 -3.04
C LEU A 239 -18.03 9.30 -2.77
N TYR A 240 -18.01 10.12 -3.81
CA TYR A 240 -18.26 11.55 -3.68
C TYR A 240 -19.67 11.82 -3.14
N MET A 241 -20.70 11.22 -3.71
CA MET A 241 -22.09 11.44 -3.29
C MET A 241 -22.34 10.96 -1.86
N THR A 242 -21.75 9.83 -1.48
CA THR A 242 -21.83 9.29 -0.12
C THR A 242 -21.23 10.26 0.87
N LEU A 243 -19.98 10.69 0.63
CA LEU A 243 -19.28 11.61 1.51
C LEU A 243 -19.92 13.01 1.52
N TYR A 244 -20.40 13.50 0.38
CA TYR A 244 -21.15 14.76 0.31
C TYR A 244 -22.36 14.74 1.23
N THR A 245 -23.15 13.65 1.19
CA THR A 245 -24.31 13.48 2.07
C THR A 245 -23.92 13.52 3.54
N VAL A 246 -22.79 12.91 3.92
CA VAL A 246 -22.28 12.93 5.30
C VAL A 246 -21.85 14.34 5.71
N VAL A 247 -21.11 15.04 4.85
CA VAL A 247 -20.63 16.40 5.13
C VAL A 247 -21.79 17.38 5.27
N GLU A 248 -22.80 17.31 4.40
CA GLU A 248 -24.00 18.16 4.51
C GLU A 248 -24.77 17.93 5.81
N LYS A 249 -24.94 16.65 6.20
CA LYS A 249 -25.57 16.31 7.48
C LYS A 249 -24.82 16.90 8.66
N ARG A 250 -23.48 16.86 8.64
CA ARG A 250 -22.64 17.46 9.70
C ARG A 250 -22.69 18.98 9.69
N ARG A 251 -22.73 19.63 8.52
CA ARG A 251 -22.91 21.09 8.43
C ARG A 251 -24.24 21.58 8.98
N ALA A 252 -25.30 20.82 8.76
CA ALA A 252 -26.63 21.14 9.24
C ALA A 252 -26.82 20.78 10.74
N ALA A 253 -25.85 20.11 11.37
CA ALA A 253 -25.96 19.72 12.77
C ALA A 253 -25.87 20.93 13.69
N GLU A 254 -26.77 20.99 14.69
CA GLU A 254 -26.83 22.09 15.67
C GLU A 254 -25.60 22.14 16.59
N THR A 255 -24.98 20.98 16.83
CA THR A 255 -23.84 20.84 17.75
C THR A 255 -22.63 20.25 17.03
N PRO A 256 -21.56 21.05 16.86
CA PRO A 256 -20.27 20.55 16.39
C PRO A 256 -19.69 19.52 17.37
N SER A 257 -18.99 18.52 16.85
CA SER A 257 -18.24 17.52 17.60
C SER A 257 -16.73 17.68 17.38
N SER A 258 -15.93 16.80 17.96
CA SER A 258 -14.47 16.71 17.74
C SER A 258 -14.09 15.83 16.53
N ASP A 259 -15.09 15.39 15.76
CA ASP A 259 -14.89 14.54 14.60
C ASP A 259 -14.22 15.32 13.44
N ALA A 260 -13.57 14.60 12.54
CA ALA A 260 -12.73 15.23 11.51
C ALA A 260 -13.49 16.20 10.61
N ILE A 261 -14.71 15.85 10.22
CA ILE A 261 -15.55 16.70 9.36
C ILE A 261 -15.82 18.05 10.03
N ASP A 262 -16.16 18.06 11.32
CA ASP A 262 -16.50 19.30 12.02
C ASP A 262 -15.29 20.18 12.25
N LEU A 263 -14.12 19.56 12.51
CA LEU A 263 -12.86 20.30 12.59
C LEU A 263 -12.53 21.00 11.26
N LEU A 264 -12.74 20.32 10.13
CA LEU A 264 -12.49 20.91 8.81
C LEU A 264 -13.54 21.99 8.47
N ILE A 265 -14.80 21.80 8.87
CA ILE A 265 -15.84 22.84 8.76
C ILE A 265 -15.43 24.08 9.57
N ALA A 266 -14.94 23.90 10.80
CA ALA A 266 -14.52 25.00 11.67
C ALA A 266 -13.29 25.75 11.11
N GLU A 267 -12.41 25.07 10.39
CA GLU A 267 -11.29 25.67 9.64
C GLU A 267 -11.72 26.37 8.34
N GLY A 268 -13.02 26.41 8.04
CA GLY A 268 -13.59 27.13 6.91
C GLY A 268 -13.50 26.41 5.57
N PHE A 269 -13.26 25.09 5.57
CA PHE A 269 -13.15 24.32 4.33
C PHE A 269 -14.51 24.20 3.68
N GLU A 270 -14.56 24.22 2.35
CA GLU A 270 -15.78 23.91 1.57
C GLU A 270 -16.02 22.40 1.47
N ASN A 271 -17.24 21.98 1.09
CA ASN A 271 -17.58 20.55 0.98
C ASN A 271 -16.64 19.78 0.07
N GLY A 272 -16.31 20.33 -1.10
CA GLY A 272 -15.40 19.69 -2.04
C GLY A 272 -14.01 19.46 -1.44
N GLU A 273 -13.51 20.43 -0.67
CA GLU A 273 -12.20 20.34 0.00
C GLU A 273 -12.22 19.30 1.13
N ILE A 274 -13.30 19.26 1.92
CA ILE A 274 -13.49 18.25 2.97
C ILE A 274 -13.52 16.85 2.37
N ILE A 275 -14.34 16.63 1.34
CA ILE A 275 -14.47 15.32 0.68
C ILE A 275 -13.14 14.89 0.07
N GLN A 276 -12.43 15.79 -0.59
CA GLN A 276 -11.13 15.48 -1.15
C GLN A 276 -10.11 15.14 -0.05
N PHE A 277 -10.12 15.87 1.06
CA PHE A 277 -9.25 15.57 2.19
C PHE A 277 -9.55 14.19 2.79
N ILE A 278 -10.83 13.86 2.99
CA ILE A 278 -11.28 12.53 3.46
C ILE A 278 -10.78 11.43 2.54
N LEU A 279 -11.00 11.57 1.22
CA LEU A 279 -10.53 10.60 0.23
C LEU A 279 -9.00 10.47 0.29
N ALA A 280 -8.26 11.57 0.37
CA ALA A 280 -6.81 11.53 0.49
C ALA A 280 -6.34 10.78 1.76
N VAL A 281 -7.02 10.95 2.90
CA VAL A 281 -6.72 10.20 4.13
C VAL A 281 -7.02 8.71 3.95
N ILE A 282 -8.18 8.34 3.40
CA ILE A 282 -8.55 6.93 3.16
C ILE A 282 -7.55 6.24 2.23
N PHE A 283 -7.21 6.86 1.09
CA PHE A 283 -6.25 6.30 0.13
C PHE A 283 -4.83 6.19 0.70
N ALA A 284 -4.39 7.16 1.51
CA ALA A 284 -3.08 7.12 2.12
C ALA A 284 -2.98 6.12 3.29
N GLY A 285 -4.06 5.95 4.07
CA GLY A 285 -4.08 5.18 5.31
C GLY A 285 -4.36 3.69 5.13
N VAL A 286 -5.22 3.31 4.19
CA VAL A 286 -5.75 1.93 4.15
C VAL A 286 -4.76 0.91 3.60
N VAL A 287 -4.18 1.17 2.42
CA VAL A 287 -3.45 0.15 1.64
C VAL A 287 -2.26 -0.40 2.41
N ASN A 288 -1.40 0.49 2.92
CA ASN A 288 -0.15 0.12 3.59
C ASN A 288 -0.36 -0.38 5.02
N THR A 289 -1.25 0.27 5.80
CA THR A 289 -1.56 -0.18 7.17
C THR A 289 -2.20 -1.56 7.14
N GLY A 290 -3.16 -1.80 6.24
CA GLY A 290 -3.80 -3.10 6.05
C GLY A 290 -2.81 -4.19 5.65
N LEU A 291 -1.93 -3.89 4.68
CA LEU A 291 -0.89 -4.82 4.23
C LEU A 291 0.00 -5.23 5.40
N ASN A 292 0.46 -4.25 6.19
CA ASN A 292 1.35 -4.53 7.30
C ASN A 292 0.66 -5.29 8.44
N ALA A 293 -0.58 -4.92 8.79
CA ALA A 293 -1.34 -5.62 9.82
C ALA A 293 -1.60 -7.09 9.44
N CYS A 294 -1.97 -7.35 8.17
CA CYS A 294 -2.17 -8.72 7.69
C CYS A 294 -0.87 -9.52 7.76
N TRP A 295 0.22 -9.00 7.17
CA TRP A 295 1.49 -9.71 7.10
C TRP A 295 2.15 -9.90 8.47
N ALA A 296 2.04 -8.93 9.38
CA ALA A 296 2.55 -9.09 10.74
C ALA A 296 1.83 -10.22 11.49
N LEU A 297 0.50 -10.35 11.37
CA LEU A 297 -0.23 -11.47 11.97
C LEU A 297 0.15 -12.82 11.31
N VAL A 298 0.30 -12.85 9.98
CA VAL A 298 0.74 -14.05 9.24
C VAL A 298 2.13 -14.48 9.69
N PHE A 299 3.09 -13.55 9.77
CA PHE A 299 4.45 -13.84 10.22
C PHE A 299 4.48 -14.30 11.68
N LEU A 300 3.74 -13.65 12.59
CA LEU A 300 3.65 -14.09 13.97
C LEU A 300 3.07 -15.48 14.11
N ALA A 301 1.98 -15.80 13.39
CA ALA A 301 1.37 -17.12 13.46
C ALA A 301 2.32 -18.26 13.04
N ALA A 302 3.27 -17.98 12.15
CA ALA A 302 4.30 -18.94 11.73
C ALA A 302 5.59 -18.89 12.56
N HIS A 303 5.75 -17.93 13.46
CA HIS A 303 6.89 -17.82 14.35
C HIS A 303 6.40 -17.78 15.82
N PRO A 304 6.05 -18.94 16.40
CA PRO A 304 5.47 -19.02 17.74
C PRO A 304 6.33 -18.35 18.82
N GLU A 305 7.65 -18.35 18.66
CA GLU A 305 8.58 -17.67 19.55
C GLU A 305 8.37 -16.14 19.57
N TRP A 306 8.07 -15.54 18.41
CA TRP A 306 7.76 -14.11 18.31
C TRP A 306 6.32 -13.82 18.71
N LYS A 307 5.36 -14.69 18.34
CA LYS A 307 3.96 -14.60 18.82
C LYS A 307 3.90 -14.58 20.34
N THR A 308 4.65 -15.47 21.01
CA THR A 308 4.71 -15.56 22.47
C THR A 308 5.31 -14.32 23.10
N LYS A 309 6.43 -13.80 22.56
CA LYS A 309 7.08 -12.58 23.07
C LYS A 309 6.19 -11.35 22.94
N VAL A 310 5.53 -11.17 21.79
CA VAL A 310 4.62 -10.05 21.56
C VAL A 310 3.38 -10.17 22.43
N LYS A 311 2.81 -11.37 22.57
CA LYS A 311 1.69 -11.62 23.48
C LYS A 311 2.05 -11.25 24.92
N ALA A 312 3.20 -11.69 25.42
CA ALA A 312 3.68 -11.33 26.75
C ALA A 312 3.91 -9.82 26.92
N GLU A 313 4.42 -9.13 25.90
CA GLU A 313 4.57 -7.66 25.90
C GLU A 313 3.20 -6.95 26.00
N ILE A 314 2.19 -7.41 25.25
CA ILE A 314 0.81 -6.88 25.33
C ILE A 314 0.19 -7.14 26.69
N GLU A 315 0.32 -8.36 27.22
CA GLU A 315 -0.20 -8.72 28.55
C GLU A 315 0.44 -7.87 29.65
N ALA A 316 1.75 -7.62 29.57
CA ALA A 316 2.46 -6.75 30.49
C ALA A 316 2.01 -5.28 30.39
N LEU A 317 1.77 -4.78 29.17
CA LEU A 317 1.25 -3.44 28.94
C LEU A 317 -0.14 -3.27 29.57
N ILE A 318 -1.04 -4.25 29.36
CA ILE A 318 -2.37 -4.27 29.97
C ILE A 318 -2.24 -4.31 31.49
N ALA A 319 -1.41 -5.19 32.05
CA ALA A 319 -1.26 -5.33 33.50
C ALA A 319 -0.67 -4.08 34.19
N LYS A 320 0.17 -3.32 33.49
CA LYS A 320 0.79 -2.10 34.02
C LYS A 320 -0.17 -0.91 34.06
N HIS A 321 -1.05 -0.78 33.07
CA HIS A 321 -1.90 0.40 32.88
C HIS A 321 -3.39 0.16 33.15
N THR A 322 -3.78 -1.08 33.47
CA THR A 322 -5.17 -1.46 33.76
C THR A 322 -5.23 -2.36 34.98
N ASP A 323 -6.39 -2.42 35.65
CA ASP A 323 -6.61 -3.42 36.70
C ASP A 323 -6.73 -4.81 36.07
N THR A 324 -5.79 -5.69 36.40
CA THR A 324 -5.75 -7.08 35.93
C THR A 324 -6.98 -7.90 36.34
N VAL A 325 -7.68 -7.48 37.40
CA VAL A 325 -8.89 -8.13 37.93
C VAL A 325 -10.16 -7.43 37.43
N SER A 326 -10.05 -6.37 36.61
CA SER A 326 -11.22 -5.67 36.09
C SER A 326 -12.12 -6.62 35.30
N PRO A 327 -13.44 -6.62 35.55
CA PRO A 327 -14.42 -7.34 34.74
C PRO A 327 -14.69 -6.64 33.40
N ASP A 328 -14.02 -5.51 33.11
CA ASP A 328 -14.20 -4.78 31.88
C ASP A 328 -13.78 -5.61 30.66
N PRO A 329 -14.56 -5.56 29.55
CA PRO A 329 -14.19 -6.19 28.29
C PRO A 329 -12.82 -5.73 27.78
N LEU A 330 -12.16 -6.59 27.01
CA LEU A 330 -10.80 -6.36 26.51
C LEU A 330 -10.63 -4.97 25.85
N HIS A 331 -11.56 -4.56 24.99
CA HIS A 331 -11.48 -3.28 24.28
C HIS A 331 -11.49 -2.06 25.21
N LYS A 332 -12.21 -2.12 26.34
CA LYS A 332 -12.22 -1.04 27.34
C LYS A 332 -10.92 -0.98 28.13
N ARG A 333 -10.36 -2.15 28.46
CA ARG A 333 -9.05 -2.24 29.12
C ARG A 333 -7.95 -1.67 28.23
N LEU A 334 -7.93 -2.06 26.95
CA LEU A 334 -7.00 -1.49 25.97
C LEU A 334 -7.18 0.04 25.80
N ALA A 335 -8.41 0.54 25.90
CA ALA A 335 -8.71 1.97 25.76
C ALA A 335 -8.23 2.82 26.94
N ALA A 336 -8.05 2.21 28.12
CA ALA A 336 -7.50 2.88 29.30
C ALA A 336 -5.97 3.07 29.22
N ILE A 337 -5.29 2.36 28.32
CA ILE A 337 -3.84 2.47 28.14
C ILE A 337 -3.51 3.82 27.47
N PRO A 338 -2.66 4.67 28.09
CA PRO A 338 -2.34 5.99 27.53
C PRO A 338 -1.56 5.86 26.22
N ILE A 339 -1.79 6.79 25.28
CA ILE A 339 -1.15 6.75 23.96
C ILE A 339 0.38 6.72 24.02
N SER A 340 1.01 7.41 24.97
CA SER A 340 2.47 7.32 25.13
C SER A 340 2.95 5.91 25.45
N ALA A 341 2.15 5.10 26.17
CA ALA A 341 2.52 3.71 26.43
C ALA A 341 2.43 2.86 25.15
N TRP A 342 1.42 3.09 24.30
CA TRP A 342 1.35 2.49 22.97
C TRP A 342 2.55 2.87 22.09
N GLU A 343 3.04 4.12 22.20
CA GLU A 343 4.21 4.60 21.45
C GLU A 343 5.52 3.98 21.97
N ASP A 344 5.74 4.01 23.29
CA ASP A 344 7.07 3.86 23.89
C ASP A 344 7.30 2.51 24.60
N GLU A 345 6.24 1.77 24.95
CA GLU A 345 6.32 0.56 25.80
C GLU A 345 6.09 -0.76 25.04
N MET A 346 6.25 -0.75 23.71
CA MET A 346 6.08 -1.94 22.86
C MET A 346 7.25 -2.19 21.87
N PRO A 347 8.52 -2.24 22.34
CA PRO A 347 9.68 -2.37 21.47
C PRO A 347 9.77 -3.68 20.66
N ILE A 348 9.24 -4.80 21.19
CA ILE A 348 9.25 -6.08 20.49
C ILE A 348 8.25 -6.03 19.34
N LEU A 349 7.02 -5.58 19.60
CA LEU A 349 6.01 -5.40 18.57
C LEU A 349 6.46 -4.38 17.52
N GLU A 350 7.12 -3.29 17.92
CA GLU A 350 7.69 -2.32 16.98
C GLU A 350 8.70 -2.98 16.03
N SER A 351 9.55 -3.86 16.53
CA SER A 351 10.51 -4.61 15.72
C SER A 351 9.83 -5.58 14.75
N VAL A 352 8.74 -6.24 15.19
CA VAL A 352 7.90 -7.12 14.36
C VAL A 352 7.20 -6.35 13.26
N ILE A 353 6.59 -5.19 13.58
CA ILE A 353 5.94 -4.30 12.61
C ILE A 353 6.94 -3.86 11.53
N ARG A 354 8.17 -3.52 11.96
CA ARG A 354 9.23 -3.08 11.07
C ARG A 354 9.72 -4.20 10.15
N GLU A 355 9.86 -5.42 10.69
CA GLU A 355 10.31 -6.58 9.91
C GLU A 355 9.25 -7.05 8.91
N SER A 356 7.99 -6.98 9.33
CA SER A 356 6.84 -7.31 8.48
C SER A 356 6.78 -6.36 7.27
N LEU A 357 6.96 -5.05 7.49
CA LEU A 357 7.09 -4.08 6.39
C LEU A 357 8.28 -4.38 5.49
N ARG A 358 9.45 -4.72 6.05
CA ARG A 358 10.65 -5.00 5.26
C ARG A 358 10.40 -6.14 4.26
N LEU A 359 9.74 -7.21 4.70
CA LEU A 359 9.46 -8.38 3.87
C LEU A 359 8.24 -8.21 2.95
N ALA A 360 7.19 -7.54 3.40
CA ALA A 360 5.94 -7.43 2.63
C ALA A 360 5.93 -6.22 1.68
N PHE A 361 6.48 -5.07 2.09
CA PHE A 361 6.47 -3.85 1.30
C PHE A 361 7.72 -3.74 0.42
N ASN A 362 7.59 -4.23 -0.81
CA ASN A 362 8.70 -4.32 -1.79
C ASN A 362 8.35 -3.70 -3.15
N SER A 363 7.41 -2.76 -3.16
CA SER A 363 6.91 -2.07 -4.35
C SER A 363 7.91 -1.03 -4.90
N ALA A 364 7.53 -0.36 -5.99
CA ALA A 364 8.33 0.69 -6.59
C ALA A 364 7.82 2.07 -6.17
N LEU A 365 8.74 2.94 -5.74
CA LEU A 365 8.47 4.33 -5.41
C LEU A 365 8.66 5.20 -6.65
N LEU A 366 7.84 6.25 -6.79
CA LEU A 366 7.78 7.05 -8.01
C LEU A 366 8.05 8.52 -7.73
N ARG A 367 8.78 9.17 -8.64
CA ARG A 367 9.03 10.62 -8.63
C ARG A 367 8.95 11.17 -10.04
N ARG A 368 8.77 12.48 -10.16
CA ARG A 368 8.93 13.22 -11.42
C ARG A 368 9.85 14.40 -11.22
N ASN A 369 10.83 14.58 -12.11
CA ASN A 369 11.65 15.78 -12.11
C ASN A 369 10.85 16.95 -12.72
N LEU A 370 10.65 18.02 -11.96
CA LEU A 370 9.92 19.21 -12.44
C LEU A 370 10.83 20.43 -12.65
N SER A 371 12.10 20.31 -12.28
CA SER A 371 13.06 21.41 -12.26
C SER A 371 14.19 21.16 -13.28
N GLU A 372 15.35 21.78 -13.08
CA GLU A 372 16.52 21.62 -13.93
C GLU A 372 17.02 20.17 -14.03
N PRO A 373 17.70 19.81 -15.14
CA PRO A 373 18.36 18.53 -15.28
C PRO A 373 19.43 18.33 -14.19
N PHE A 374 19.61 17.08 -13.74
CA PHE A 374 20.65 16.74 -12.78
C PHE A 374 21.27 15.37 -13.06
N THR A 375 22.49 15.15 -12.58
CA THR A 375 23.21 13.90 -12.81
C THR A 375 22.97 12.89 -11.69
N VAL A 376 22.74 11.63 -12.07
CA VAL A 376 22.66 10.46 -11.19
C VAL A 376 23.51 9.34 -11.79
N ALA A 377 24.50 8.84 -11.05
CA ALA A 377 25.37 7.74 -11.48
C ALA A 377 25.96 7.96 -12.90
N GLY A 378 26.43 9.18 -13.18
CA GLY A 378 27.01 9.55 -14.47
C GLY A 378 26.02 9.79 -15.62
N GLY A 379 24.71 9.60 -15.40
CA GLY A 379 23.67 9.85 -16.40
C GLY A 379 22.84 11.08 -16.06
N THR A 380 22.36 11.81 -17.06
CA THR A 380 21.50 12.99 -16.87
C THR A 380 20.04 12.57 -16.75
N ILE A 381 19.37 13.08 -15.72
CA ILE A 381 17.92 13.05 -15.53
C ILE A 381 17.38 14.39 -16.02
N GLU A 382 16.57 14.37 -17.07
CA GLU A 382 16.06 15.59 -17.70
C GLU A 382 14.83 16.13 -16.96
N LYS A 383 14.47 17.39 -17.23
CA LYS A 383 13.18 17.93 -16.79
C LYS A 383 12.04 17.15 -17.41
N GLY A 384 11.08 16.73 -16.58
CA GLY A 384 9.91 15.97 -17.01
C GLY A 384 10.07 14.46 -16.94
N ASP A 385 11.30 13.96 -16.74
CA ASP A 385 11.56 12.53 -16.55
C ASP A 385 10.88 12.03 -15.28
N PHE A 386 10.36 10.80 -15.37
CA PHE A 386 9.93 10.04 -14.22
C PHE A 386 11.08 9.19 -13.69
N LEU A 387 11.10 8.98 -12.39
CA LEU A 387 12.05 8.09 -11.74
C LEU A 387 11.29 7.03 -10.95
N THR A 388 11.81 5.81 -10.98
CA THR A 388 11.31 4.70 -10.20
C THR A 388 12.43 4.04 -9.41
N TYR A 389 12.19 3.78 -8.13
CA TYR A 389 13.14 3.12 -7.24
C TYR A 389 12.45 1.94 -6.54
N SER A 390 13.00 0.73 -6.68
CA SER A 390 12.42 -0.46 -6.05
C SER A 390 12.84 -0.55 -4.59
N VAL A 391 11.87 -0.60 -3.67
CA VAL A 391 12.14 -0.78 -2.23
C VAL A 391 12.90 -2.08 -1.95
N ALA A 392 12.64 -3.11 -2.77
CA ALA A 392 13.32 -4.40 -2.69
C ALA A 392 14.84 -4.32 -2.90
N ASP A 393 15.34 -3.28 -3.58
CA ASP A 393 16.79 -3.03 -3.73
C ASP A 393 17.49 -2.83 -2.38
N VAL A 394 16.74 -2.48 -1.34
CA VAL A 394 17.26 -2.22 0.00
C VAL A 394 16.77 -3.29 0.96
N HIS A 395 15.45 -3.46 1.03
CA HIS A 395 14.84 -4.34 2.01
C HIS A 395 15.27 -5.80 1.83
N LEU A 396 15.57 -6.24 0.60
CA LEU A 396 15.97 -7.61 0.32
C LEU A 396 17.47 -7.74 -0.03
N ASN A 397 18.28 -6.72 0.26
CA ASN A 397 19.69 -6.69 -0.08
C ASN A 397 20.54 -7.46 0.97
N PRO A 398 21.25 -8.53 0.58
CA PRO A 398 22.09 -9.31 1.50
C PRO A 398 23.33 -8.54 2.01
N GLU A 399 23.73 -7.46 1.35
CA GLU A 399 24.81 -6.58 1.83
C GLU A 399 24.36 -5.69 3.00
N ILE A 400 23.06 -5.42 3.09
CA ILE A 400 22.45 -4.59 4.14
C ILE A 400 21.90 -5.47 5.26
N TYR A 401 21.13 -6.50 4.89
CA TYR A 401 20.40 -7.34 5.81
C TYR A 401 20.89 -8.79 5.76
N THR A 402 21.31 -9.31 6.92
CA THR A 402 21.72 -10.71 7.03
C THR A 402 20.51 -11.61 6.76
N ARG A 403 20.68 -12.60 5.86
CA ARG A 403 19.61 -13.52 5.40
C ARG A 403 18.32 -12.75 5.09
N PRO A 404 18.32 -11.92 4.02
CA PRO A 404 17.30 -10.89 3.82
C PRO A 404 15.90 -11.42 3.52
N GLN A 405 15.73 -12.71 3.23
CA GLN A 405 14.41 -13.30 3.01
C GLN A 405 13.79 -13.87 4.30
N GLU A 406 14.55 -13.95 5.40
CA GLU A 406 14.07 -14.48 6.68
C GLU A 406 13.41 -13.40 7.53
N PHE A 407 12.37 -13.79 8.27
CA PHE A 407 11.70 -12.95 9.26
C PHE A 407 12.50 -12.97 10.56
N ASP A 408 13.17 -11.85 10.84
CA ASP A 408 14.05 -11.71 12.01
C ASP A 408 13.96 -10.30 12.61
N PRO A 409 13.03 -10.08 13.55
CA PRO A 409 12.89 -8.81 14.27
C PRO A 409 14.16 -8.34 15.00
N LEU A 410 15.10 -9.23 15.37
CA LEU A 410 16.31 -8.85 16.10
C LEU A 410 17.27 -8.00 15.26
N ARG A 411 17.11 -7.96 13.93
CA ARG A 411 17.98 -7.15 13.04
C ARG A 411 17.95 -5.66 13.35
N PHE A 412 16.89 -5.21 14.00
CA PHE A 412 16.64 -3.83 14.38
C PHE A 412 16.99 -3.51 15.83
N GLY A 413 17.32 -4.54 16.62
CA GLY A 413 17.65 -4.42 18.03
C GLY A 413 19.08 -3.96 18.27
N PRO A 414 19.39 -3.58 19.53
CA PRO A 414 20.73 -3.19 19.95
C PRO A 414 21.79 -4.25 19.57
N GLY A 415 22.93 -3.79 19.05
CA GLY A 415 24.06 -4.64 18.64
C GLY A 415 24.00 -5.14 17.20
N ARG A 416 22.84 -5.12 16.53
CA ARG A 416 22.73 -5.43 15.10
C ARG A 416 22.46 -4.20 14.25
N GLU A 417 21.37 -3.49 14.54
CA GLU A 417 20.99 -2.21 13.93
C GLU A 417 21.27 -2.16 12.41
N GLU A 418 20.91 -3.22 11.70
CA GLU A 418 21.31 -3.45 10.30
C GLU A 418 20.84 -2.30 9.38
N ASP A 419 19.68 -1.72 9.69
CA ASP A 419 19.09 -0.57 9.00
C ASP A 419 19.83 0.76 9.24
N LYS A 420 20.74 0.82 10.21
CA LYS A 420 21.53 2.04 10.48
C LYS A 420 22.88 2.03 9.77
N LYS A 421 23.28 0.90 9.18
CA LYS A 421 24.60 0.74 8.55
C LYS A 421 24.71 1.41 7.19
N HIS A 422 23.58 1.65 6.51
CA HIS A 422 23.52 2.30 5.20
C HIS A 422 22.54 3.46 5.18
N THR A 423 22.79 4.45 4.34
CA THR A 423 21.88 5.60 4.21
C THR A 423 20.58 5.14 3.58
N TYR A 424 19.43 5.39 4.23
CA TYR A 424 18.11 4.97 3.75
C TYR A 424 17.99 3.44 3.59
N ALA A 425 18.56 2.67 4.51
CA ALA A 425 18.48 1.21 4.51
C ALA A 425 17.08 0.67 4.84
N PHE A 426 16.22 1.47 5.48
CA PHE A 426 14.82 1.14 5.73
C PHE A 426 13.90 2.21 5.14
N LEU A 427 12.96 1.77 4.30
CA LEU A 427 12.07 2.63 3.51
C LEU A 427 10.58 2.41 3.83
N GLY A 428 10.25 1.61 4.85
CA GLY A 428 8.87 1.29 5.21
C GLY A 428 8.02 2.48 5.66
N TRP A 429 8.65 3.55 6.16
CA TRP A 429 7.97 4.78 6.61
C TRP A 429 8.36 6.01 5.77
N GLY A 430 8.75 5.80 4.51
CA GLY A 430 9.34 6.86 3.70
C GLY A 430 10.73 7.28 4.19
N ALA A 431 11.37 8.21 3.47
CA ALA A 431 12.73 8.66 3.79
C ALA A 431 13.01 10.05 3.18
N GLY A 432 14.10 10.68 3.63
CA GLY A 432 14.58 11.97 3.14
C GLY A 432 13.51 13.05 3.20
N ARG A 433 13.20 13.66 2.04
CA ARG A 433 12.23 14.77 1.93
C ARG A 433 10.76 14.36 2.05
N HIS A 434 10.46 13.05 2.02
CA HIS A 434 9.09 12.55 2.03
C HIS A 434 8.92 11.44 3.08
N PRO A 435 9.12 11.74 4.38
CA PRO A 435 8.77 10.81 5.45
C PRO A 435 7.24 10.61 5.50
N CYS A 436 6.81 9.46 5.99
CA CYS A 436 5.40 9.15 6.15
C CYS A 436 4.77 10.06 7.23
N ALA A 437 3.91 10.98 6.79
CA ALA A 437 3.21 11.90 7.69
C ALA A 437 2.24 11.18 8.65
N GLY A 438 1.72 10.02 8.26
CA GLY A 438 0.78 9.20 9.04
C GLY A 438 1.44 8.12 9.91
N MET A 439 2.78 8.06 10.00
CA MET A 439 3.50 6.94 10.62
C MET A 439 3.00 6.60 12.03
N LYS A 440 2.78 7.62 12.88
CA LYS A 440 2.33 7.41 14.27
C LYS A 440 0.95 6.76 14.33
N VAL A 441 0.02 7.22 13.50
CA VAL A 441 -1.34 6.66 13.45
C VAL A 441 -1.34 5.27 12.84
N ALA A 442 -0.61 5.03 11.76
CA ALA A 442 -0.49 3.70 11.18
C ALA A 442 0.05 2.69 12.20
N LYS A 443 1.10 3.06 12.96
CA LYS A 443 1.63 2.21 14.04
C LYS A 443 0.60 1.97 15.14
N LEU A 444 -0.15 2.99 15.55
CA LEU A 444 -1.21 2.85 16.55
C LEU A 444 -2.30 1.88 16.06
N GLU A 445 -2.79 2.05 14.83
CA GLU A 445 -3.80 1.16 14.23
C GLU A 445 -3.32 -0.30 14.19
N ILE A 446 -2.08 -0.51 13.73
CA ILE A 446 -1.48 -1.85 13.68
C ILE A 446 -1.34 -2.41 15.09
N LYS A 447 -0.82 -1.65 16.06
CA LYS A 447 -0.64 -2.11 17.45
C LYS A 447 -1.97 -2.44 18.11
N VAL A 448 -3.03 -1.66 17.88
CA VAL A 448 -4.39 -1.94 18.36
C VAL A 448 -4.90 -3.26 17.79
N ILE A 449 -4.78 -3.48 16.48
CA ILE A 449 -5.19 -4.73 15.84
C ILE A 449 -4.40 -5.91 16.42
N MET A 450 -3.09 -5.77 16.60
CA MET A 450 -2.23 -6.83 17.17
C MET A 450 -2.63 -7.14 18.61
N ALA A 451 -2.91 -6.12 19.43
CA ALA A 451 -3.36 -6.30 20.80
C ALA A 451 -4.69 -7.05 20.87
N VAL A 452 -5.68 -6.64 20.05
CA VAL A 452 -6.98 -7.33 19.98
C VAL A 452 -6.80 -8.78 19.52
N MET A 453 -6.02 -9.02 18.46
CA MET A 453 -5.83 -10.36 17.92
C MET A 453 -5.07 -11.28 18.87
N LEU A 454 -4.00 -10.82 19.52
CA LEU A 454 -3.12 -11.66 20.34
C LEU A 454 -3.61 -11.85 21.78
N ALA A 455 -4.37 -10.89 22.32
CA ALA A 455 -4.99 -11.02 23.64
C ALA A 455 -6.41 -11.61 23.56
N GLY A 456 -7.13 -11.38 22.46
CA GLY A 456 -8.53 -11.79 22.29
C GLY A 456 -8.75 -13.13 21.59
N TYR A 457 -7.76 -13.62 20.82
CA TYR A 457 -7.93 -14.78 19.95
C TYR A 457 -6.76 -15.76 20.07
N ASP A 458 -7.07 -17.06 20.04
CA ASP A 458 -6.12 -18.06 19.61
C ASP A 458 -6.35 -18.33 18.12
N PHE A 459 -5.28 -18.29 17.33
CA PHE A 459 -5.39 -18.43 15.88
C PHE A 459 -4.13 -19.01 15.24
N ASP A 460 -4.34 -19.77 14.17
CA ASP A 460 -3.32 -20.35 13.30
C ASP A 460 -3.60 -20.03 11.83
N VAL A 461 -2.54 -20.04 11.02
CA VAL A 461 -2.64 -19.92 9.56
C VAL A 461 -2.93 -21.29 8.95
N VAL A 462 -4.03 -21.38 8.20
CA VAL A 462 -4.47 -22.60 7.52
C VAL A 462 -4.67 -22.38 6.03
N ASP A 463 -4.55 -23.44 5.25
CA ASP A 463 -4.87 -23.44 3.83
C ASP A 463 -6.39 -23.49 3.56
N VAL A 464 -6.77 -23.55 2.28
CA VAL A 464 -8.17 -23.64 1.85
C VAL A 464 -8.91 -24.86 2.41
N ASN A 465 -8.18 -25.93 2.73
CA ASN A 465 -8.70 -27.17 3.29
C ASN A 465 -8.71 -27.17 4.83
N GLY A 466 -8.23 -26.10 5.48
CA GLY A 466 -8.16 -25.99 6.94
C GLY A 466 -6.95 -26.70 7.54
N LYS A 467 -5.96 -27.10 6.72
CA LYS A 467 -4.72 -27.69 7.22
C LYS A 467 -3.77 -26.57 7.62
N ARG A 468 -3.16 -26.69 8.79
CA ARG A 468 -2.12 -25.77 9.28
C ARG A 468 -0.99 -25.66 8.26
N MET A 469 -0.66 -24.43 7.89
CA MET A 469 0.44 -24.16 6.96
C MET A 469 1.78 -24.26 7.69
N THR A 470 2.67 -25.12 7.20
CA THR A 470 4.03 -25.27 7.74
C THR A 470 5.04 -24.37 7.03
N ASN A 471 4.79 -24.04 5.75
CA ASN A 471 5.58 -23.09 4.98
C ASN A 471 4.77 -21.81 4.82
N LEU A 472 5.38 -20.68 5.17
CA LEU A 472 4.74 -19.39 5.02
C LEU A 472 4.53 -19.03 3.55
N PRO A 473 3.35 -18.49 3.19
CA PRO A 473 3.19 -17.87 1.90
C PRO A 473 4.16 -16.70 1.73
N GLN A 474 4.61 -16.48 0.50
CA GLN A 474 5.40 -15.32 0.15
C GLN A 474 4.49 -14.19 -0.34
N PRO A 475 4.76 -12.91 0.00
CA PRO A 475 4.04 -11.78 -0.55
C PRO A 475 4.20 -11.70 -2.08
N ASP A 476 3.10 -11.56 -2.84
CA ASP A 476 3.19 -11.27 -4.27
C ASP A 476 3.67 -9.83 -4.47
N ARG A 477 4.94 -9.70 -4.87
CA ARG A 477 5.59 -8.41 -5.07
C ARG A 477 5.07 -7.64 -6.29
N ASN A 478 4.29 -8.28 -7.15
CA ASN A 478 3.61 -7.63 -8.27
C ASN A 478 2.18 -7.21 -7.95
N ASP A 479 1.59 -7.70 -6.85
CA ASP A 479 0.38 -7.13 -6.28
C ASP A 479 0.74 -5.84 -5.53
N ILE A 480 0.61 -4.72 -6.25
CA ILE A 480 0.93 -3.37 -5.76
C ILE A 480 -0.07 -2.84 -4.73
N HIS A 481 -1.17 -3.56 -4.47
CA HIS A 481 -2.21 -3.12 -3.56
C HIS A 481 -2.11 -3.87 -2.22
N GLN A 482 -2.32 -5.18 -2.21
CA GLN A 482 -2.44 -5.94 -0.97
C GLN A 482 -1.25 -6.86 -0.70
N ALA A 483 -0.36 -7.04 -1.69
CA ALA A 483 0.71 -8.02 -1.68
C ALA A 483 0.22 -9.39 -1.18
N ARG A 484 -0.94 -9.85 -1.70
CA ARG A 484 -1.55 -11.13 -1.28
C ARG A 484 -0.56 -12.30 -1.46
N PRO A 485 -0.71 -13.39 -0.68
CA PRO A 485 0.04 -14.63 -0.85
C PRO A 485 0.16 -15.08 -2.30
N VAL A 486 1.37 -15.43 -2.75
CA VAL A 486 1.56 -16.13 -4.02
C VAL A 486 1.00 -17.54 -3.91
N GLY A 487 0.16 -17.94 -4.87
CA GLY A 487 -0.38 -19.30 -4.95
C GLY A 487 -1.69 -19.45 -4.18
N GLU A 488 -1.74 -20.40 -3.25
CA GLU A 488 -2.95 -20.71 -2.49
C GLU A 488 -3.23 -19.64 -1.42
N THR A 489 -4.51 -19.26 -1.29
CA THR A 489 -4.98 -18.34 -0.26
C THR A 489 -4.79 -18.94 1.13
N CYS A 490 -4.29 -18.14 2.07
CA CYS A 490 -4.24 -18.49 3.48
C CYS A 490 -5.42 -17.90 4.24
N TYR A 491 -5.85 -18.59 5.30
CA TYR A 491 -6.92 -18.16 6.19
C TYR A 491 -6.43 -18.19 7.64
N PHE A 492 -7.08 -17.41 8.51
CA PHE A 492 -6.94 -17.58 9.95
C PHE A 492 -8.07 -18.46 10.45
N GLN A 493 -7.72 -19.59 11.03
CA GLN A 493 -8.64 -20.38 11.85
C GLN A 493 -8.46 -19.94 13.29
N PHE A 494 -9.56 -19.57 13.96
CA PHE A 494 -9.49 -18.93 15.26
C PHE A 494 -10.55 -19.43 16.24
N ASP A 495 -10.23 -19.26 17.53
CA ASP A 495 -11.09 -19.37 18.69
C ASP A 495 -10.99 -18.06 19.49
N ARG A 496 -12.10 -17.42 19.83
CA ARG A 496 -12.14 -16.23 20.68
C ARG A 496 -11.97 -16.66 22.13
N ILE A 497 -10.95 -16.11 22.80
CA ILE A 497 -10.55 -16.50 24.17
C ILE A 497 -10.80 -15.42 25.22
N ALA A 498 -11.05 -14.18 24.81
CA ALA A 498 -11.47 -13.10 25.70
C ALA A 498 -12.66 -12.33 25.08
N GLU A 499 -13.58 -11.89 25.94
CA GLU A 499 -14.71 -11.02 25.56
C GLU A 499 -14.36 -9.54 25.76
#